data_AF-A0AA36DWK9-F1
#
_entry.id   AF-A0AA36DWK9-F1
#
_cell.length_a   1.000
_cell.length_b   1.000
_cell.length_c   1.000
_cell.angle_alpha   90.00
_cell.angle_beta   90.00
_cell.angle_gamma   90.00
#
_symmetry.space_group_name_H-M   'P 1'
#
loop_
_entity.id
_entity.type
_entity.pdbx_description
1 polymer ?
#
loop_
_entity_poly.entity_id
_entity_poly.type
_entity_poly.pdbx_seq_one_letter_code
_entity_poly.pdbx_strand_id
1 'polypeptide(L)'
;MGSNHLSLLWMFLILLSLPSRLVLTEGQGIKSTRLLDLVIRDYTFKSYSKYFKTGTPYNINLPSNLTGIMVYTSRYRCGSLKRYGANIKEFHLKVGVDVHPCIERILIVTQNLGNNWSNIYYDNYDQLLGYQLVSPVLGLLAYNSGDDSDLNTQFEVKIQSPDKSGIQIDFTNYTSYGNSTLDGRIKMCATFGGDGKVTLEKEVAPNICGATTHGHFGLVVQSPLLPVRKKMRRWTVAFGCSVGAAIAVFLVGLLLIAMFMKVKKKARLEEMERRAYEEEALQVSMVGHVIRVHTASSTRTAPRIEQTLRPPR
;
A
#
# COMPACT_ATOMS: atom_id res chain seq x y z
N MET A 1 -1.21 1.70 -53.93
CA MET A 1 -0.56 1.02 -52.77
C MET A 1 0.03 2.03 -51.79
N GLY A 2 -0.80 2.76 -51.01
CA GLY A 2 -0.29 3.80 -50.08
C GLY A 2 -1.06 3.99 -48.77
N SER A 3 -2.33 3.59 -48.71
CA SER A 3 -3.18 3.86 -47.52
C SER A 3 -3.01 2.83 -46.39
N ASN A 4 -2.80 1.55 -46.73
CA ASN A 4 -2.72 0.47 -45.74
C ASN A 4 -1.42 0.48 -44.92
N HIS A 5 -0.33 0.99 -45.51
CA HIS A 5 0.97 1.09 -44.84
C HIS A 5 0.98 2.21 -43.79
N LEU A 6 0.26 3.30 -44.05
CA LEU A 6 0.13 4.44 -43.14
C LEU A 6 -0.69 4.06 -41.89
N SER A 7 -1.76 3.27 -42.07
CA SER A 7 -2.64 2.80 -40.98
C SER A 7 -1.92 1.85 -40.00
N LEU A 8 -1.12 0.91 -40.53
CA LEU A 8 -0.32 0.00 -39.70
C LEU A 8 0.77 0.73 -38.93
N LEU A 9 1.41 1.73 -39.55
CA LEU A 9 2.42 2.56 -38.90
C LEU A 9 1.82 3.42 -37.78
N TRP A 10 0.59 3.92 -37.98
CA TRP A 10 -0.13 4.70 -36.98
C TRP A 10 -0.56 3.85 -35.78
N MET A 11 -1.00 2.62 -36.02
CA MET A 11 -1.30 1.66 -34.95
C MET A 11 -0.05 1.25 -34.17
N PHE A 12 1.10 1.10 -34.84
CA PHE A 12 2.38 0.81 -34.18
C PHE A 12 2.88 2.00 -33.35
N LEU A 13 2.70 3.23 -33.84
CA LEU A 13 3.02 4.47 -33.12
C LEU A 13 2.09 4.71 -31.91
N ILE A 14 0.81 4.31 -32.00
CA ILE A 14 -0.14 4.34 -30.86
C ILE A 14 0.23 3.28 -29.81
N LEU A 15 0.79 2.14 -30.21
CA LEU A 15 1.26 1.11 -29.29
C LEU A 15 2.60 1.49 -28.62
N LEU A 16 3.47 2.23 -29.31
CA LEU A 16 4.71 2.81 -28.74
C LEU A 16 4.48 4.08 -27.91
N SER A 17 3.38 4.81 -28.13
CA SER A 17 3.02 6.00 -27.35
C SER A 17 2.23 5.67 -26.09
N LEU A 18 1.87 4.40 -25.87
CA LEU A 18 1.43 3.95 -24.57
C LEU A 18 2.66 4.05 -23.66
N PRO A 19 2.71 5.02 -22.73
CA PRO A 19 3.84 5.06 -21.84
C PRO A 19 3.82 3.73 -21.09
N SER A 20 4.92 3.00 -21.16
CA SER A 20 5.28 2.02 -20.14
C SER A 20 5.43 2.76 -18.82
N ARG A 21 4.33 3.32 -18.29
CA ARG A 21 4.22 3.61 -16.88
C ARG A 21 4.08 2.24 -16.24
N LEU A 22 5.21 1.56 -16.10
CA LEU A 22 5.55 1.08 -14.79
C LEU A 22 5.44 2.32 -13.89
N VAL A 23 4.22 2.57 -13.42
CA VAL A 23 4.00 3.31 -12.20
C VAL A 23 4.64 2.42 -11.15
N LEU A 24 5.96 2.54 -11.00
CA LEU A 24 6.53 2.46 -9.68
C LEU A 24 5.82 3.59 -8.95
N THR A 25 4.85 3.22 -8.14
CA THR A 25 4.12 4.12 -7.28
C THR A 25 5.17 4.70 -6.33
N GLU A 26 5.69 5.87 -6.69
CA GLU A 26 6.39 6.75 -5.78
C GLU A 26 5.36 7.13 -4.71
N GLY A 27 5.67 6.77 -3.46
CA GLY A 27 4.70 6.77 -2.35
C GLY A 27 4.72 5.49 -1.50
N GLN A 28 5.85 4.79 -1.41
CA GLN A 28 6.03 3.84 -0.30
C GLN A 28 6.30 4.64 0.97
N GLY A 29 5.22 5.06 1.65
CA GLY A 29 5.32 5.41 3.08
C GLY A 29 5.98 4.26 3.84
N ILE A 30 6.71 4.56 4.91
CA ILE A 30 7.41 3.54 5.71
C ILE A 30 6.39 2.55 6.27
N LYS A 31 6.39 1.31 5.75
CA LYS A 31 5.49 0.22 6.20
C LYS A 31 6.14 -0.73 7.20
N SER A 32 7.47 -0.69 7.30
CA SER A 32 8.24 -1.53 8.22
C SER A 32 8.51 -0.76 9.51
N THR A 33 8.05 -1.33 10.63
CA THR A 33 8.30 -0.81 11.98
C THR A 33 9.80 -0.73 12.27
N ARG A 34 10.54 -1.78 11.94
CA ARG A 34 12.00 -1.81 12.09
C ARG A 34 12.71 -0.73 11.26
N LEU A 35 12.25 -0.45 10.04
CA LEU A 35 12.83 0.62 9.24
C LEU A 35 12.58 1.99 9.91
N LEU A 36 11.37 2.21 10.43
CA LEU A 36 11.04 3.43 11.15
C LEU A 36 11.97 3.64 12.35
N ASP A 37 12.22 2.60 13.14
CA ASP A 37 13.14 2.65 14.28
C ASP A 37 14.57 3.01 13.87
N LEU A 38 15.06 2.41 12.78
CA LEU A 38 16.41 2.69 12.27
C LEU A 38 16.55 4.13 11.78
N VAL A 39 15.51 4.68 11.14
CA VAL A 39 15.49 6.08 10.69
C VAL A 39 15.45 7.03 11.90
N ILE A 40 14.57 6.78 12.88
CA ILE A 40 14.49 7.59 14.10
C ILE A 40 15.82 7.55 14.86
N ARG A 41 16.45 6.37 14.96
CA ARG A 41 17.78 6.21 15.54
C ARG A 41 18.80 7.10 14.84
N ASP A 42 18.87 7.06 13.51
CA ASP A 42 19.84 7.85 12.74
C ASP A 42 19.68 9.36 12.99
N TYR A 43 18.43 9.87 12.95
CA TYR A 43 18.15 11.28 13.28
C TYR A 43 18.49 11.63 14.72
N THR A 44 18.27 10.70 15.66
CA THR A 44 18.61 10.88 17.07
C THR A 44 20.11 10.99 17.27
N PHE A 45 20.91 10.11 16.66
CA PHE A 45 22.38 10.18 16.76
C PHE A 45 22.97 11.36 16.00
N LYS A 46 22.37 11.77 14.87
CA LYS A 46 22.76 12.99 14.16
C LYS A 46 22.54 14.25 15.01
N SER A 47 21.52 14.24 15.85
CA SER A 47 21.20 15.34 16.78
C SER A 47 21.89 15.19 18.14
N TYR A 48 22.47 14.03 18.42
CA TYR A 48 23.12 13.73 19.69
C TYR A 48 24.40 14.54 19.83
N SER A 49 24.57 15.13 21.01
CA SER A 49 25.79 15.86 21.37
C SER A 49 26.38 15.30 22.66
N LYS A 50 27.70 15.22 22.73
CA LYS A 50 28.42 14.83 23.96
C LYS A 50 28.08 15.70 25.19
N TYR A 51 27.55 16.90 24.95
CA TYR A 51 27.12 17.85 25.98
C TYR A 51 25.72 17.56 26.55
N PHE A 52 25.00 16.55 26.07
CA PHE A 52 23.71 16.17 26.65
C PHE A 52 23.91 15.75 28.11
N LYS A 53 23.17 16.38 29.02
CA LYS A 53 23.25 16.07 30.45
C LYS A 53 22.66 14.68 30.69
N THR A 54 23.34 13.89 31.51
CA THR A 54 22.84 12.57 31.91
C THR A 54 21.50 12.72 32.63
N GLY A 55 20.54 11.85 32.31
CA GLY A 55 19.21 11.85 32.91
C GLY A 55 18.29 12.99 32.47
N THR A 56 18.71 13.86 31.56
CA THR A 56 17.87 14.95 31.04
C THR A 56 17.27 14.57 29.69
N PRO A 57 15.94 14.67 29.50
CA PRO A 57 15.30 14.42 28.22
C PRO A 57 15.43 15.60 27.26
N TYR A 58 15.85 15.29 26.02
CA TYR A 58 15.98 16.23 24.91
C TYR A 58 15.03 15.83 23.79
N ASN A 59 14.31 16.79 23.22
CA ASN A 59 13.45 16.57 22.07
C ASN A 59 14.30 16.43 20.79
N ILE A 60 13.96 15.45 19.95
CA ILE A 60 14.59 15.24 18.65
C ILE A 60 13.64 15.73 17.56
N ASN A 61 14.11 16.70 16.77
CA ASN A 61 13.35 17.23 15.65
C ASN A 61 13.47 16.29 14.45
N LEU A 62 12.35 15.65 14.10
CA LEU A 62 12.25 14.80 12.94
C LEU A 62 11.92 15.62 11.67
N PRO A 63 12.29 15.12 10.47
CA PRO A 63 11.95 15.77 9.20
C PRO A 63 10.43 15.76 8.93
N SER A 64 10.00 16.59 7.97
CA SER A 64 8.57 16.83 7.68
C SER A 64 7.78 15.57 7.29
N ASN A 65 8.45 14.59 6.69
CA ASN A 65 7.90 13.28 6.33
C ASN A 65 7.64 12.35 7.52
N LEU A 66 8.11 12.68 8.73
CA LEU A 66 7.85 11.95 9.99
C LEU A 66 7.05 12.81 10.99
N THR A 67 6.30 13.78 10.48
CA THR A 67 5.45 14.66 11.30
C THR A 67 4.41 13.85 12.08
N GLY A 68 4.14 14.30 13.31
CA GLY A 68 3.24 13.62 14.24
C GLY A 68 3.92 12.59 15.15
N ILE A 69 5.18 12.21 14.87
CA ILE A 69 5.99 11.41 15.78
C ILE A 69 6.77 12.36 16.70
N MET A 70 6.63 12.18 18.01
CA MET A 70 7.44 12.87 19.02
C MET A 70 8.53 11.93 19.53
N VAL A 71 9.78 12.41 19.55
CA VAL A 71 10.92 11.61 20.00
C VAL A 71 11.67 12.37 21.08
N TYR A 72 11.88 11.71 22.21
CA TYR A 72 12.75 12.22 23.26
C TYR A 72 13.91 11.26 23.45
N THR A 73 15.08 11.82 23.74
CA THR A 73 16.29 11.06 24.00
C THR A 73 16.92 11.48 25.32
N SER A 74 17.56 10.55 26.01
CA SER A 74 18.22 10.79 27.30
C SER A 74 19.41 9.88 27.47
N ARG A 75 20.54 10.46 27.90
CA ARG A 75 21.77 9.70 28.16
C ARG A 75 21.78 9.16 29.58
N TYR A 76 22.13 7.89 29.74
CA TYR A 76 22.28 7.24 31.05
C TYR A 76 23.55 6.41 31.13
N ARG A 77 24.13 6.31 32.33
CA ARG A 77 25.12 5.27 32.65
C ARG A 77 24.36 4.03 33.10
N CYS A 78 24.68 2.84 32.59
CA CYS A 78 23.86 1.65 32.90
C CYS A 78 23.78 1.36 34.40
N GLY A 79 24.90 1.50 35.13
CA GLY A 79 24.93 1.28 36.58
C GLY A 79 24.04 2.25 37.35
N SER A 80 23.98 3.52 36.93
CA SER A 80 23.09 4.50 37.53
C SER A 80 21.63 4.22 37.20
N LEU A 81 21.34 3.83 35.95
CA LEU A 81 20.00 3.44 35.53
C LEU A 81 19.48 2.24 36.35
N LYS A 82 20.33 1.23 36.56
CA LYS A 82 19.99 0.07 37.39
C LYS A 82 19.74 0.43 38.85
N ARG A 83 20.54 1.35 39.41
CA ARG A 83 20.45 1.73 40.82
C ARG A 83 19.27 2.65 41.12
N TYR A 84 18.92 3.55 40.20
CA TYR A 84 17.97 4.62 40.46
C TYR A 84 16.70 4.57 39.59
N GLY A 85 16.69 3.75 38.55
CA GLY A 85 15.64 3.79 37.54
C GLY A 85 15.70 5.08 36.70
N ALA A 86 14.63 5.35 35.97
CA ALA A 86 14.48 6.58 35.19
C ALA A 86 13.00 6.92 34.95
N ASN A 87 12.72 8.22 34.84
CA ASN A 87 11.43 8.75 34.40
C ASN A 87 11.64 9.51 33.10
N ILE A 88 11.03 9.03 32.02
CA ILE A 88 11.18 9.61 30.68
C ILE A 88 9.81 9.68 30.03
N LYS A 89 9.17 10.85 30.14
CA LYS A 89 7.83 11.10 29.60
C LYS A 89 6.82 10.06 30.11
N GLU A 90 6.26 9.24 29.23
CA GLU A 90 5.29 8.19 29.56
C GLU A 90 5.92 6.95 30.21
N PHE A 91 7.24 6.82 30.21
CA PHE A 91 7.95 5.64 30.66
C PHE A 91 8.54 5.83 32.06
N HIS A 92 8.16 4.93 32.97
CA HIS A 92 8.75 4.80 34.30
C HIS A 92 9.53 3.49 34.38
N LEU A 93 10.86 3.59 34.39
CA LEU A 93 11.78 2.46 34.58
C LEU A 93 12.08 2.37 36.07
N LYS A 94 11.64 1.28 36.71
CA LYS A 94 11.87 1.03 38.14
C LYS A 94 13.35 0.77 38.45
N VAL A 95 13.67 0.87 39.73
CA VAL A 95 14.97 0.42 40.27
C VAL A 95 15.15 -1.07 39.98
N GLY A 96 16.36 -1.45 39.56
CA GLY A 96 16.72 -2.84 39.23
C GLY A 96 16.66 -3.19 37.74
N VAL A 97 16.17 -2.28 36.88
CA VAL A 97 16.22 -2.44 35.43
C VAL A 97 17.67 -2.57 34.96
N ASP A 98 17.95 -3.58 34.14
CA ASP A 98 19.28 -3.91 33.66
C ASP A 98 19.39 -3.70 32.15
N VAL A 99 20.60 -3.46 31.67
CA VAL A 99 20.87 -3.24 30.25
C VAL A 99 21.93 -4.23 29.76
N HIS A 100 21.66 -4.90 28.65
CA HIS A 100 22.57 -5.88 28.09
C HIS A 100 22.67 -5.81 26.54
N PRO A 101 23.89 -5.77 25.97
CA PRO A 101 25.16 -5.60 26.67
C PRO A 101 25.29 -4.15 27.19
N CYS A 102 25.89 -3.99 28.37
CA CYS A 102 26.24 -2.67 28.89
C CYS A 102 27.74 -2.42 28.70
N ILE A 103 28.08 -1.35 27.97
CA ILE A 103 29.47 -0.91 27.80
C ILE A 103 29.79 0.14 28.86
N GLU A 104 29.17 1.31 28.78
CA GLU A 104 29.31 2.34 29.81
C GLU A 104 28.08 3.23 29.88
N ARG A 105 27.77 3.89 28.76
CA ARG A 105 26.64 4.80 28.60
C ARG A 105 25.76 4.34 27.46
N ILE A 106 24.47 4.60 27.65
CA ILE A 106 23.44 4.29 26.68
C ILE A 106 22.60 5.53 26.44
N LEU A 107 22.02 5.56 25.25
CA LEU A 107 21.04 6.55 24.86
C LEU A 107 19.67 5.88 24.82
N ILE A 108 18.78 6.28 25.73
CA ILE A 108 17.39 5.83 25.71
C ILE A 108 16.62 6.75 24.76
N VAL A 109 15.87 6.16 23.84
CA VAL A 109 15.04 6.84 22.85
C VAL A 109 13.59 6.43 23.09
N THR A 110 12.79 7.38 23.53
CA THR A 110 11.33 7.21 23.68
C THR A 110 10.64 7.82 22.47
N GLN A 111 9.74 7.07 21.86
CA GLN A 111 8.98 7.47 20.69
C GLN A 111 7.50 7.50 21.04
N ASN A 112 6.80 8.55 20.65
CA ASN A 112 5.34 8.57 20.59
C ASN A 112 4.95 8.73 19.12
N LEU A 113 4.40 7.67 18.54
CA LEU A 113 4.11 7.63 17.10
C LEU A 113 2.89 8.46 16.72
N GLY A 114 2.04 8.83 17.69
CA GLY A 114 0.77 9.47 17.41
C GLY A 114 -0.20 8.53 16.67
N ASN A 115 -1.47 8.93 16.57
CA ASN A 115 -2.52 8.03 16.09
C ASN A 115 -2.34 7.62 14.62
N ASN A 116 -1.79 8.51 13.78
CA ASN A 116 -1.62 8.27 12.35
C ASN A 116 -0.58 7.17 12.05
N TRP A 117 0.58 7.22 12.72
CA TRP A 117 1.64 6.23 12.51
C TRP A 117 1.38 4.94 13.28
N SER A 118 0.62 4.99 14.36
CA SER A 118 0.30 3.80 15.16
C SER A 118 -0.40 2.68 14.37
N ASN A 119 -1.09 3.02 13.28
CA ASN A 119 -1.73 2.04 12.40
C ASN A 119 -0.75 1.01 11.79
N ILE A 120 0.54 1.37 11.63
CA ILE A 120 1.55 0.41 11.13
C ILE A 120 1.73 -0.79 12.09
N TYR A 121 1.42 -0.62 13.37
CA TYR A 121 1.46 -1.67 14.37
C TYR A 121 0.13 -2.41 14.48
N TYR A 122 -0.99 -1.79 14.12
CA TYR A 122 -2.29 -2.44 14.21
C TYR A 122 -2.59 -3.33 12.99
N ASP A 123 -2.25 -2.87 11.78
CA ASP A 123 -2.61 -3.56 10.53
C ASP A 123 -1.81 -4.83 10.23
N ASN A 124 -0.66 -4.99 10.87
CA ASN A 124 0.29 -6.06 10.56
C ASN A 124 0.13 -7.31 11.45
N TYR A 125 -0.73 -7.30 12.48
CA TYR A 125 -0.79 -8.35 13.49
C TYR A 125 -2.18 -8.97 13.60
N ASP A 126 -2.28 -10.25 13.20
CA ASP A 126 -3.54 -11.02 13.23
C ASP A 126 -4.05 -11.23 14.67
N GLN A 127 -3.21 -11.16 15.70
CA GLN A 127 -3.61 -11.29 17.11
C GLN A 127 -4.41 -10.08 17.63
N LEU A 128 -4.38 -8.95 16.92
CA LEU A 128 -5.20 -7.77 17.24
C LEU A 128 -6.60 -7.84 16.61
N LEU A 129 -6.93 -8.91 15.89
CA LEU A 129 -8.29 -9.15 15.41
C LEU A 129 -9.26 -9.24 16.59
N GLY A 130 -10.28 -8.37 16.58
CA GLY A 130 -11.24 -8.26 17.68
C GLY A 130 -10.82 -7.32 18.81
N TYR A 131 -9.71 -6.61 18.66
CA TYR A 131 -9.33 -5.49 19.52
C TYR A 131 -9.46 -4.18 18.74
N GLN A 132 -9.34 -3.05 19.42
CA GLN A 132 -9.23 -1.72 18.82
C GLN A 132 -8.16 -0.96 19.59
N LEU A 133 -7.20 -0.39 18.87
CA LEU A 133 -6.19 0.48 19.46
C LEU A 133 -6.83 1.81 19.91
N VAL A 134 -6.66 2.17 21.18
CA VAL A 134 -7.25 3.38 21.81
C VAL A 134 -6.20 4.39 22.28
N SER A 135 -4.93 4.13 22.02
CA SER A 135 -3.81 5.03 22.32
C SER A 135 -2.86 5.12 21.12
N PRO A 136 -1.98 6.15 21.06
CA PRO A 136 -0.80 6.04 20.22
C PRO A 136 0.07 4.87 20.71
N VAL A 137 0.86 4.30 19.79
CA VAL A 137 1.92 3.36 20.12
C VAL A 137 3.13 4.13 20.61
N LEU A 138 3.62 3.73 21.77
CA LEU A 138 4.79 4.30 22.43
C LEU A 138 5.96 3.32 22.31
N GLY A 139 7.11 3.79 21.85
CA GLY A 139 8.34 3.03 21.74
C GLY A 139 9.33 3.39 22.84
N LEU A 140 9.96 2.40 23.44
CA LEU A 140 11.13 2.54 24.30
C LEU A 140 12.25 1.70 23.69
N LEU A 141 13.31 2.35 23.23
CA LEU A 141 14.50 1.69 22.70
C LEU A 141 15.74 2.24 23.41
N ALA A 142 16.81 1.47 23.41
CA ALA A 142 18.11 1.94 23.87
C ALA A 142 19.20 1.56 22.89
N TYR A 143 20.21 2.42 22.80
CA TYR A 143 21.36 2.23 21.94
C TYR A 143 22.64 2.47 22.74
N ASN A 144 23.70 1.78 22.37
CA ASN A 144 25.02 2.07 22.90
C ASN A 144 25.44 3.51 22.53
N SER A 145 26.02 4.23 23.49
CA SER A 145 26.52 5.59 23.33
C SER A 145 27.90 5.67 23.98
N GLY A 146 28.92 5.13 23.29
CA GLY A 146 30.32 5.26 23.69
C GLY A 146 30.92 6.61 23.29
N ASP A 147 32.03 6.98 23.91
CA ASP A 147 32.74 8.23 23.60
C ASP A 147 33.50 8.15 22.24
N ASP A 148 33.67 6.95 21.69
CA ASP A 148 34.23 6.73 20.34
C ASP A 148 33.10 6.79 19.29
N SER A 149 33.07 7.89 18.56
CA SER A 149 32.02 8.30 17.63
C SER A 149 32.04 7.55 16.28
N ASP A 150 32.33 6.25 16.28
CA ASP A 150 32.22 5.44 15.06
C ASP A 150 30.77 4.93 14.94
N LEU A 151 30.11 5.25 13.82
CA LEU A 151 28.74 4.80 13.49
C LEU A 151 28.57 3.27 13.59
N ASN A 152 29.65 2.51 13.40
CA ASN A 152 29.68 1.05 13.57
C ASN A 152 29.52 0.57 15.02
N THR A 153 29.54 1.46 16.01
CA THR A 153 29.38 1.13 17.44
C THR A 153 27.96 1.38 17.98
N GLN A 154 27.06 1.94 17.16
CA GLN A 154 25.71 2.35 17.54
C GLN A 154 24.68 1.24 17.28
N PHE A 155 24.75 0.19 18.10
CA PHE A 155 23.81 -0.93 18.05
C PHE A 155 22.77 -0.82 19.16
N GLU A 156 21.62 -1.46 18.93
CA GLU A 156 20.52 -1.52 19.90
C GLU A 156 20.93 -2.42 21.08
N VAL A 157 20.71 -1.92 22.29
CA VAL A 157 20.95 -2.64 23.54
C VAL A 157 19.62 -3.01 24.17
N LYS A 158 19.56 -4.17 24.82
CA LYS A 158 18.33 -4.63 25.46
C LYS A 158 18.20 -4.02 26.84
N ILE A 159 17.02 -3.45 27.13
CA ILE A 159 16.64 -3.11 28.51
C ILE A 159 15.74 -4.23 29.02
N GLN A 160 16.04 -4.76 30.19
CA GLN A 160 15.29 -5.85 30.79
C GLN A 160 15.09 -5.65 32.29
N SER A 161 13.98 -6.16 32.80
CA SER A 161 13.60 -6.13 34.21
C SER A 161 13.22 -7.53 34.68
N PRO A 162 13.63 -7.94 35.89
CA PRO A 162 13.15 -9.18 36.51
C PRO A 162 11.68 -9.09 36.92
N ASP A 163 11.16 -7.89 37.23
CA ASP A 163 9.75 -7.64 37.54
C ASP A 163 8.95 -7.42 36.24
N LYS A 164 7.79 -8.07 36.13
CA LYS A 164 6.80 -7.87 35.06
C LYS A 164 6.34 -6.43 34.88
N SER A 165 6.39 -5.66 35.96
CA SER A 165 6.03 -4.24 36.00
C SER A 165 7.23 -3.32 36.20
N GLY A 166 8.44 -3.79 35.88
CA GLY A 166 9.65 -2.99 36.04
C GLY A 166 9.80 -1.87 35.03
N ILE A 167 9.16 -1.98 33.88
CA ILE A 167 8.94 -0.87 32.95
C ILE A 167 7.44 -0.60 32.97
N GLN A 168 7.04 0.58 33.42
CA GLN A 168 5.65 1.02 33.39
C GLN A 168 5.46 2.05 32.29
N ILE A 169 4.37 1.92 31.54
CA ILE A 169 4.00 2.78 30.43
C ILE A 169 2.66 3.42 30.77
N ASP A 170 2.64 4.74 30.91
CA ASP A 170 1.46 5.51 31.29
C ASP A 170 0.70 6.03 30.07
N PHE A 171 -0.52 5.53 29.87
CA PHE A 171 -1.45 5.95 28.81
C PHE A 171 -2.57 6.88 29.31
N THR A 172 -2.51 7.37 30.55
CA THR A 172 -3.55 8.20 31.16
C THR A 172 -3.88 9.44 30.33
N ASN A 173 -2.87 10.10 29.75
CA ASN A 173 -3.07 11.28 28.91
C ASN A 173 -3.70 11.00 27.54
N TYR A 174 -3.76 9.74 27.10
CA TYR A 174 -4.27 9.34 25.79
C TYR A 174 -5.65 8.70 25.86
N THR A 175 -6.08 8.34 27.06
CA THR A 175 -7.36 7.70 27.32
C THR A 175 -8.30 8.72 27.94
N SER A 176 -8.87 9.59 27.10
CA SER A 176 -9.79 10.62 27.58
C SER A 176 -10.95 9.98 28.36
N TYR A 177 -11.14 10.47 29.58
CA TYR A 177 -12.31 10.29 30.44
C TYR A 177 -13.51 10.96 29.74
N GLY A 178 -14.03 10.36 28.67
CA GLY A 178 -15.02 11.05 27.83
C GLY A 178 -15.69 10.24 26.72
N ASN A 179 -15.13 9.10 26.32
CA ASN A 179 -15.86 8.17 25.45
C ASN A 179 -16.61 7.16 26.32
N SER A 180 -17.83 7.54 26.72
CA SER A 180 -18.81 6.68 27.41
C SER A 180 -19.05 5.32 26.73
N THR A 181 -18.63 5.17 25.47
CA THR A 181 -18.70 3.93 24.69
C THR A 181 -17.59 2.92 25.00
N LEU A 182 -16.49 3.35 25.60
CA LEU A 182 -15.36 2.52 26.02
C LEU A 182 -15.41 2.14 27.51
N ASP A 183 -16.25 2.85 28.28
CA ASP A 183 -16.38 2.62 29.71
C ASP A 183 -16.97 1.23 29.98
N GLY A 184 -16.33 0.47 30.86
CA GLY A 184 -16.66 -0.93 31.14
C GLY A 184 -16.11 -1.97 30.15
N ARG A 185 -15.36 -1.57 29.10
CA ARG A 185 -14.66 -2.54 28.24
C ARG A 185 -13.32 -2.96 28.85
N ILE A 186 -12.95 -4.23 28.63
CA ILE A 186 -11.67 -4.76 29.07
C ILE A 186 -10.55 -4.10 28.25
N LYS A 187 -9.71 -3.32 28.94
CA LYS A 187 -8.48 -2.74 28.41
C LYS A 187 -7.34 -3.74 28.57
N MET A 188 -6.52 -3.85 27.53
CA MET A 188 -5.37 -4.73 27.47
C MET A 188 -4.17 -3.97 26.91
N CYS A 189 -3.00 -4.30 27.43
CA CYS A 189 -1.71 -3.80 26.98
C CYS A 189 -1.19 -4.68 25.85
N ALA A 190 -0.99 -4.07 24.68
CA ALA A 190 -0.34 -4.70 23.55
C ALA A 190 1.16 -4.40 23.57
N THR A 191 1.99 -5.44 23.63
CA THR A 191 3.44 -5.33 23.48
C THR A 191 3.86 -5.92 22.15
N PHE A 192 4.46 -5.12 21.29
CA PHE A 192 4.92 -5.53 19.96
C PHE A 192 6.38 -6.00 20.05
N GLY A 193 6.57 -7.31 19.96
CA GLY A 193 7.88 -7.95 20.00
C GLY A 193 8.65 -7.78 18.69
N GLY A 194 9.98 -7.76 18.79
CA GLY A 194 10.88 -7.71 17.63
C GLY A 194 10.88 -8.97 16.76
N ASP A 195 10.22 -10.05 17.22
CA ASP A 195 9.98 -11.29 16.48
C ASP A 195 8.73 -11.23 15.58
N GLY A 196 8.05 -10.07 15.53
CA GLY A 196 6.83 -9.89 14.75
C GLY A 196 5.60 -10.50 15.42
N LYS A 197 5.65 -10.76 16.73
CA LYS A 197 4.49 -11.16 17.53
C LYS A 197 4.03 -10.00 18.42
N VAL A 198 2.75 -10.02 18.76
CA VAL A 198 2.17 -9.12 19.75
C VAL A 198 1.64 -9.93 20.92
N THR A 199 1.96 -9.51 22.14
CA THR A 199 1.42 -10.08 23.37
C THR A 199 0.39 -9.14 23.98
N LEU A 200 -0.69 -9.71 24.50
CA LEU A 200 -1.76 -8.97 25.16
C LEU A 200 -1.77 -9.34 26.65
N GLU A 201 -1.57 -8.35 27.51
CA GLU A 201 -1.59 -8.51 28.96
C GLU A 201 -2.56 -7.53 29.61
N LYS A 202 -3.02 -7.83 30.83
CA LYS A 202 -3.86 -6.88 31.58
C LYS A 202 -3.02 -5.70 32.07
N GLU A 203 -3.67 -4.56 32.22
CA GLU A 203 -3.07 -3.38 32.83
C GLU A 203 -2.62 -3.68 34.28
N VAL A 204 -1.51 -3.08 34.71
CA VAL A 204 -1.04 -3.19 36.10
C VAL A 204 -1.76 -2.20 37.03
N ALA A 205 -2.26 -1.10 36.45
CA ALA A 205 -3.13 -0.10 37.05
C ALA A 205 -3.93 0.57 35.91
N PRO A 206 -5.02 1.30 36.19
CA PRO A 206 -5.84 1.90 35.14
C PRO A 206 -5.03 2.72 34.14
N ASN A 207 -5.08 2.38 32.85
CA ASN A 207 -4.30 3.00 31.77
C ASN A 207 -2.77 2.87 31.90
N ILE A 208 -2.27 1.99 32.77
CA ILE A 208 -0.83 1.76 32.98
C ILE A 208 -0.49 0.32 32.60
N CYS A 209 0.42 0.18 31.64
CA CYS A 209 0.94 -1.10 31.19
C CYS A 209 2.25 -1.46 31.87
N GLY A 210 2.45 -2.74 32.16
CA GLY A 210 3.71 -3.28 32.66
C GLY A 210 4.45 -4.05 31.56
N ALA A 211 5.77 -3.92 31.52
CA ALA A 211 6.64 -4.70 30.65
C ALA A 211 7.94 -5.10 31.37
N THR A 212 8.49 -6.24 30.95
CA THR A 212 9.82 -6.71 31.39
C THR A 212 10.95 -6.28 30.46
N THR A 213 10.65 -5.87 29.23
CA THR A 213 11.63 -5.62 28.16
C THR A 213 11.29 -4.33 27.44
N HIS A 214 12.28 -3.70 26.82
CA HIS A 214 12.06 -2.58 25.90
C HIS A 214 11.31 -3.05 24.64
N GLY A 215 10.77 -2.11 23.86
CA GLY A 215 9.97 -2.40 22.68
C GLY A 215 8.91 -1.34 22.42
N HIS A 216 7.84 -1.74 21.74
CA HIS A 216 6.70 -0.87 21.44
C HIS A 216 5.46 -1.36 22.17
N PHE A 217 4.66 -0.40 22.63
CA PHE A 217 3.52 -0.64 23.51
C PHE A 217 2.32 0.18 23.04
N GLY A 218 1.13 -0.40 23.13
CA GLY A 218 -0.12 0.29 22.88
C GLY A 218 -1.21 -0.21 23.81
N LEU A 219 -2.24 0.60 24.00
CA LEU A 219 -3.42 0.23 24.74
C LEU A 219 -4.55 -0.14 23.78
N VAL A 220 -5.12 -1.33 23.98
CA VAL A 220 -6.21 -1.84 23.15
C VAL A 220 -7.43 -2.17 24.01
N VAL A 221 -8.61 -2.04 23.42
CA VAL A 221 -9.88 -2.47 24.02
C VAL A 221 -10.46 -3.59 23.18
N GLN A 222 -11.21 -4.50 23.81
CA GLN A 222 -11.94 -5.51 23.05
C GLN A 222 -13.06 -4.85 22.23
N SER A 223 -13.10 -5.16 20.94
CA SER A 223 -14.12 -4.70 20.00
C SER A 223 -15.34 -5.63 20.07
N PRO A 224 -16.57 -5.11 20.29
CA PRO A 224 -17.78 -5.93 20.29
C PRO A 224 -18.16 -6.43 18.89
N LEU A 225 -17.66 -5.76 17.85
CA LEU A 225 -17.85 -6.13 16.46
C LEU A 225 -16.59 -6.87 16.03
N LEU A 226 -16.67 -8.18 15.78
CA LEU A 226 -15.67 -8.85 14.95
C LEU A 226 -15.87 -8.31 13.52
N PRO A 227 -15.02 -7.39 13.01
CA PRO A 227 -15.03 -7.21 11.58
C PRO A 227 -14.34 -8.46 11.05
N VAL A 228 -15.07 -9.28 10.29
CA VAL A 228 -14.45 -10.28 9.43
C VAL A 228 -13.59 -9.48 8.45
N ARG A 229 -12.36 -9.13 8.85
CA ARG A 229 -11.35 -8.55 7.98
C ARG A 229 -10.98 -9.70 7.07
N LYS A 230 -11.76 -9.87 5.99
CA LYS A 230 -11.44 -10.83 4.93
C LYS A 230 -10.08 -10.39 4.41
N LYS A 231 -9.04 -11.10 4.87
CA LYS A 231 -7.68 -11.01 4.36
C LYS A 231 -7.80 -11.19 2.85
N MET A 232 -7.76 -10.09 2.10
CA MET A 232 -7.77 -10.18 0.65
C MET A 232 -6.42 -10.78 0.29
N ARG A 233 -6.42 -12.10 0.13
CA ARG A 233 -5.24 -12.90 -0.11
C ARG A 233 -4.58 -12.30 -1.34
N ARG A 234 -3.31 -11.96 -1.25
CA ARG A 234 -2.52 -11.36 -2.35
C ARG A 234 -2.65 -12.17 -3.68
N TRP A 235 -2.92 -13.47 -3.54
CA TRP A 235 -3.29 -14.37 -4.64
C TRP A 235 -4.57 -13.98 -5.39
N THR A 236 -5.62 -13.50 -4.71
CA THR A 236 -6.89 -13.10 -5.34
C THR A 236 -6.72 -11.91 -6.29
N VAL A 237 -5.80 -11.00 -5.98
CA VAL A 237 -5.44 -9.88 -6.87
C VAL A 237 -4.58 -10.38 -8.05
N ALA A 238 -3.63 -11.30 -7.80
CA ALA A 238 -2.84 -11.91 -8.87
C ALA A 238 -3.69 -12.71 -9.87
N PHE A 239 -4.70 -13.44 -9.38
CA PHE A 239 -5.61 -14.24 -10.20
C PHE A 239 -6.60 -13.36 -10.99
N GLY A 240 -7.02 -12.23 -10.42
CA GLY A 240 -7.89 -11.25 -11.11
C GLY A 240 -7.19 -10.55 -12.28
N CYS A 241 -5.92 -10.18 -12.11
CA CYS A 241 -5.14 -9.53 -13.17
C CYS A 241 -4.75 -10.51 -14.30
N SER A 242 -4.46 -11.77 -14.00
CA SER A 242 -4.07 -12.75 -15.02
C SER A 242 -5.21 -13.11 -15.97
N VAL A 243 -6.44 -13.26 -15.45
CA VAL A 243 -7.61 -13.60 -16.27
C VAL A 243 -8.02 -12.41 -17.14
N GLY A 244 -8.00 -11.19 -16.60
CA GLY A 244 -8.29 -9.98 -17.36
C GLY A 244 -7.31 -9.74 -18.51
N ALA A 245 -6.01 -9.96 -18.28
CA ALA A 245 -4.97 -9.81 -19.29
C ALA A 245 -5.11 -10.85 -20.43
N ALA A 246 -5.44 -12.11 -20.10
CA ALA A 246 -5.61 -13.16 -21.10
C ALA A 246 -6.79 -12.87 -22.05
N ILE A 247 -7.91 -12.39 -21.52
CA ILE A 247 -9.10 -12.04 -22.31
C ILE A 247 -8.80 -10.84 -23.22
N ALA A 248 -8.09 -9.82 -22.72
CA ALA A 248 -7.71 -8.66 -23.51
C ALA A 248 -6.80 -9.04 -24.69
N VAL A 249 -5.78 -9.87 -24.45
CA VAL A 249 -4.88 -10.36 -25.52
C VAL A 249 -5.64 -11.19 -26.56
N PHE A 250 -6.56 -12.04 -26.11
CA PHE A 250 -7.38 -12.86 -27.01
C PHE A 250 -8.27 -12.01 -27.93
N LEU A 251 -8.95 -11.00 -27.39
CA LEU A 251 -9.80 -10.09 -28.16
C LEU A 251 -9.00 -9.26 -29.18
N VAL A 252 -7.82 -8.77 -28.79
CA VAL A 252 -6.92 -8.06 -29.71
C VAL A 252 -6.44 -8.98 -30.84
N GLY A 253 -6.09 -10.24 -30.52
CA GLY A 253 -5.69 -11.24 -31.51
C GLY A 253 -6.78 -11.50 -32.57
N LEU A 254 -8.04 -11.66 -32.14
CA LEU A 254 -9.18 -11.84 -33.06
C LEU A 254 -9.38 -10.62 -33.97
N LEU A 255 -9.21 -9.41 -33.44
CA LEU A 255 -9.33 -8.17 -34.20
C LEU A 255 -8.28 -8.06 -35.33
N LEU A 256 -7.03 -8.44 -35.04
CA LEU A 256 -5.94 -8.44 -36.02
C LEU A 256 -6.19 -9.47 -37.14
N ILE A 257 -6.66 -10.67 -36.81
CA ILE A 257 -7.00 -11.71 -37.78
C ILE A 257 -8.13 -11.23 -38.71
N ALA A 258 -9.18 -10.60 -38.15
CA ALA A 258 -10.29 -10.08 -38.93
C ALA A 258 -9.85 -8.97 -39.91
N MET A 259 -8.97 -8.06 -39.48
CA MET A 259 -8.40 -7.04 -40.37
C MET A 259 -7.58 -7.66 -41.50
N PHE A 260 -6.72 -8.64 -41.20
CA PHE A 260 -5.91 -9.30 -42.23
C PHE A 260 -6.77 -9.99 -43.30
N MET A 261 -7.83 -10.67 -42.87
CA MET A 261 -8.79 -11.29 -43.78
C MET A 261 -9.56 -10.26 -44.63
N LYS A 262 -9.91 -9.10 -44.07
CA LYS A 262 -10.52 -7.99 -44.84
C LYS A 262 -9.58 -7.42 -45.90
N VAL A 263 -8.31 -7.20 -45.56
CA VAL A 263 -7.29 -6.72 -46.52
C VAL A 263 -7.11 -7.73 -47.66
N LYS A 264 -7.00 -9.03 -47.34
CA LYS A 264 -6.84 -10.08 -48.34
C LYS A 264 -8.07 -10.20 -49.26
N LYS A 265 -9.28 -10.07 -48.70
CA LYS A 265 -10.53 -10.05 -49.50
C LYS A 265 -10.58 -8.83 -50.42
N LYS A 266 -10.20 -7.65 -49.92
CA LYS A 266 -10.19 -6.42 -50.71
C LYS A 266 -9.18 -6.49 -51.86
N ALA A 267 -7.98 -7.00 -51.60
CA ALA A 267 -6.97 -7.21 -52.65
C ALA A 267 -7.44 -8.20 -53.72
N ARG A 268 -8.12 -9.30 -53.34
CA ARG A 268 -8.70 -10.24 -54.30
C ARG A 268 -9.83 -9.64 -55.13
N LEU A 269 -10.64 -8.75 -54.54
CA LEU A 269 -11.71 -8.06 -55.26
C LEU A 269 -11.15 -7.08 -56.28
N GLU A 270 -10.17 -6.26 -55.89
CA GLU A 270 -9.48 -5.30 -56.78
C GLU A 270 -8.81 -6.01 -57.97
N GLU A 271 -8.30 -7.23 -57.77
CA GLU A 271 -7.72 -8.02 -58.86
C GLU A 271 -8.77 -8.65 -59.80
N MET A 272 -9.96 -8.97 -59.30
CA MET A 272 -11.09 -9.43 -60.13
C MET A 272 -11.70 -8.27 -60.94
N GLU A 273 -11.80 -7.07 -60.36
CA GLU A 273 -12.27 -5.87 -61.08
C GLU A 273 -11.34 -5.53 -62.24
N ARG A 274 -10.01 -5.60 -62.04
CA ARG A 274 -9.04 -5.30 -63.10
C ARG A 274 -9.14 -6.26 -64.30
N ARG A 275 -9.39 -7.54 -64.07
CA ARG A 275 -9.57 -8.52 -65.15
C ARG A 275 -10.88 -8.33 -65.91
N ALA A 276 -11.94 -7.89 -65.24
CA ALA A 276 -13.21 -7.55 -65.90
C ALA A 276 -13.06 -6.31 -66.82
N TYR A 277 -12.28 -5.30 -66.40
CA TYR A 277 -12.03 -4.12 -67.24
C TYR A 277 -11.13 -4.38 -68.47
N GLU A 278 -10.25 -5.39 -68.41
CA GLU A 278 -9.45 -5.79 -69.58
C GLU A 278 -10.29 -6.53 -70.64
N GLU A 279 -11.35 -7.23 -70.24
CA GLU A 279 -12.23 -7.94 -71.18
C GLU A 279 -13.29 -7.04 -71.87
N GLU A 280 -13.61 -5.86 -71.32
CA GLU A 280 -14.62 -4.94 -71.88
C GLU A 280 -14.05 -3.70 -72.64
N ALA A 281 -12.72 -3.55 -72.70
CA ALA A 281 -12.08 -2.35 -73.27
C ALA A 281 -11.83 -2.41 -74.80
N LEU A 282 -12.58 -3.22 -75.57
CA LEU A 282 -12.47 -3.21 -77.02
C LEU A 282 -13.78 -2.76 -77.70
N GLN A 283 -13.66 -1.60 -78.36
CA GLN A 283 -14.57 -1.01 -79.34
C GLN A 283 -15.84 -0.34 -78.81
N VAL A 284 -15.72 0.93 -78.46
CA VAL A 284 -16.79 1.88 -78.81
C VAL A 284 -16.18 3.11 -79.48
N SER A 285 -16.42 3.18 -80.79
CA SER A 285 -16.01 4.26 -81.68
C SER A 285 -16.78 5.53 -81.35
N MET A 286 -16.07 6.66 -81.27
CA MET A 286 -16.64 8.00 -81.10
C MET A 286 -17.47 8.37 -82.33
N VAL A 287 -18.78 8.57 -82.18
CA VAL A 287 -19.58 9.33 -83.14
C VAL A 287 -20.24 10.48 -82.38
N GLY A 288 -19.87 11.68 -82.80
CA GLY A 288 -20.23 12.92 -82.16
C GLY A 288 -21.67 13.36 -82.37
N HIS A 289 -22.03 14.30 -81.50
CA HIS A 289 -23.04 15.32 -81.64
C HIS A 289 -24.53 14.92 -81.57
N VAL A 290 -25.05 15.22 -80.37
CA VAL A 290 -26.42 15.67 -80.02
C VAL A 290 -27.41 14.58 -79.62
N ILE A 291 -27.36 14.28 -78.30
CA ILE A 291 -28.45 13.99 -77.37
C ILE A 291 -29.44 12.90 -77.83
N ARG A 292 -29.12 11.64 -77.49
CA ARG A 292 -30.13 10.58 -77.28
C ARG A 292 -30.16 10.19 -75.80
N VAL A 293 -31.33 10.40 -75.20
CA VAL A 293 -31.73 9.86 -73.90
C VAL A 293 -31.98 8.35 -74.07
N HIS A 294 -31.32 7.50 -73.28
CA HIS A 294 -31.72 6.11 -73.16
C HIS A 294 -32.73 5.95 -72.02
N THR A 295 -33.96 5.67 -72.45
CA THR A 295 -35.14 5.33 -71.68
C THR A 295 -35.00 3.93 -71.09
N ALA A 296 -35.15 3.80 -69.77
CA ALA A 296 -35.28 2.50 -69.11
C ALA A 296 -36.73 1.99 -69.25
N SER A 297 -36.89 0.74 -69.68
CA SER A 297 -38.17 0.06 -69.81
C SER A 297 -38.78 -0.22 -68.42
N SER A 298 -39.99 0.26 -68.19
CA SER A 298 -40.78 -0.01 -66.98
C SER A 298 -41.56 -1.31 -67.15
N THR A 299 -41.27 -2.32 -66.34
CA THR A 299 -42.12 -3.52 -66.22
C THR A 299 -42.66 -3.62 -64.79
N ARG A 300 -43.96 -3.33 -64.65
CA ARG A 300 -44.77 -3.48 -63.44
C ARG A 300 -45.08 -4.96 -63.18
N THR A 301 -44.86 -5.44 -61.97
CA THR A 301 -45.63 -6.57 -61.41
C THR A 301 -46.73 -6.02 -60.50
N ALA A 302 -47.95 -6.52 -60.67
CA ALA A 302 -49.15 -6.09 -59.94
C ALA A 302 -49.41 -6.98 -58.71
N PRO A 303 -49.93 -6.45 -57.59
CA PRO A 303 -50.28 -7.24 -56.42
C PRO A 303 -51.66 -7.92 -56.60
N ARG A 304 -51.83 -9.14 -56.07
CA ARG A 304 -53.12 -9.85 -55.99
C ARG A 304 -53.49 -10.15 -54.54
N ILE A 305 -54.75 -9.86 -54.22
CA ILE A 305 -55.41 -9.73 -52.91
C ILE A 305 -55.77 -11.09 -52.28
N GLU A 306 -55.77 -11.15 -50.94
CA GLU A 306 -56.23 -12.26 -50.10
C GLU A 306 -57.76 -12.39 -50.08
N GLN A 307 -58.28 -13.62 -50.16
CA GLN A 307 -59.65 -13.93 -49.71
C GLN A 307 -59.65 -15.22 -48.87
N THR A 308 -60.06 -15.05 -47.62
CA THR A 308 -60.44 -16.06 -46.62
C THR A 308 -61.58 -16.95 -47.08
N LEU A 309 -61.45 -18.27 -46.86
CA LEU A 309 -62.58 -19.21 -46.81
C LEU A 309 -62.38 -20.17 -45.63
N ARG A 310 -63.38 -20.20 -44.74
CA ARG A 310 -63.53 -21.12 -43.61
C ARG A 310 -63.94 -22.53 -44.08
N PRO A 311 -63.69 -23.57 -43.26
CA PRO A 311 -63.82 -24.97 -43.65
C PRO A 311 -65.26 -25.49 -43.51
N PRO A 312 -65.63 -26.57 -44.21
CA PRO A 312 -66.78 -27.38 -43.85
C PRO A 312 -66.40 -28.56 -42.94
N ARG A 313 -67.42 -28.98 -42.19
CA ARG A 313 -67.51 -30.21 -41.40
C ARG A 313 -67.41 -31.47 -42.26
#